data_AF-A0A8J3Q0V8-F1
#
_entry.id   AF-A0A8J3Q0V8-F1
#
_cell.length_a   1.000
_cell.length_b   1.000
_cell.length_c   1.000
_cell.angle_alpha   90.00
_cell.angle_beta   90.00
_cell.angle_gamma   90.00
#
_symmetry.space_group_name_H-M   'P 1'
#
loop_
_entity.id
_entity.type
_entity.pdbx_description
1 polymer ?
#
loop_
_entity_poly.entity_id
_entity_poly.type
_entity_poly.pdbx_seq_one_letter_code
_entity_poly.pdbx_strand_id
1 'polypeptide(L)'
;MGLFDSEARRERRLQKLQDASNAHAQEALLYWRTGSVDQAVQSNQKALDIIRGLRQEEPESDQHLAQLAGKLYNHAGMLIQGRRFDEALVAARSCVSSYLELTGGEVSRDAMMMDGLLSLAHSFRPVTTPRGGLAKLAGMTADAKCRLATALALSNAPGSAAKARRLGSEAVSAYETLVELDAGYGADLVRIREQEAEIRRLVGGRS
;
A
#
# COMPACT_ATOMS: atom_id res chain seq x y z
N MET A 1 -13.98 38.28 -12.56
CA MET A 1 -12.55 38.25 -12.17
C MET A 1 -12.26 37.48 -10.87
N GLY A 2 -13.25 37.09 -10.05
CA GLY A 2 -13.00 36.46 -8.74
C GLY A 2 -12.87 34.92 -8.68
N LEU A 3 -13.49 34.17 -9.60
CA LEU A 3 -13.51 32.69 -9.56
C LEU A 3 -12.16 32.07 -9.95
N PHE A 4 -11.56 32.49 -11.08
CA PHE A 4 -10.24 32.04 -11.51
C PHE A 4 -9.13 32.28 -10.47
N ASP A 5 -9.17 33.41 -9.77
CA ASP A 5 -8.20 33.71 -8.71
C ASP A 5 -8.47 32.91 -7.42
N SER A 6 -9.69 32.43 -7.21
CA SER A 6 -10.03 31.52 -6.10
C SER A 6 -9.59 30.07 -6.39
N GLU A 7 -9.75 29.59 -7.62
CA GLU A 7 -9.30 28.27 -8.06
C GLU A 7 -7.77 28.17 -8.08
N ALA A 8 -7.09 29.16 -8.66
CA ALA A 8 -5.63 29.19 -8.67
C ALA A 8 -5.03 29.29 -7.25
N ARG A 9 -5.76 29.87 -6.29
CA ARG A 9 -5.36 29.86 -4.86
C ARG A 9 -5.60 28.50 -4.21
N ARG A 10 -6.71 27.83 -4.52
CA ARG A 10 -7.02 26.47 -4.06
C ARG A 10 -5.97 25.48 -4.57
N GLU A 11 -5.68 25.45 -5.86
CA GLU A 11 -4.68 24.55 -6.45
C GLU A 11 -3.30 24.73 -5.83
N ARG A 12 -2.85 25.99 -5.67
CA ARG A 12 -1.57 26.28 -4.99
C ARG A 12 -1.56 25.82 -3.54
N ARG A 13 -2.68 25.88 -2.82
CA ARG A 13 -2.80 25.35 -1.46
C ARG A 13 -2.72 23.82 -1.48
N LEU A 14 -3.46 23.15 -2.37
CA LEU A 14 -3.47 21.69 -2.48
C LEU A 14 -2.06 21.17 -2.81
N GLN A 15 -1.36 21.81 -3.74
CA GLN A 15 0.02 21.46 -4.07
C GLN A 15 0.95 21.61 -2.87
N LYS A 16 0.86 22.72 -2.13
CA LYS A 16 1.68 22.93 -0.92
C LYS A 16 1.41 21.87 0.16
N LEU A 17 0.15 21.50 0.37
CA LEU A 17 -0.21 20.43 1.29
C LEU A 17 0.34 19.08 0.80
N GLN A 18 0.25 18.82 -0.50
CA GLN A 18 0.80 17.62 -1.11
C GLN A 18 2.32 17.52 -0.91
N ASP A 19 3.05 18.61 -1.12
CA ASP A 19 4.50 18.68 -0.91
C ASP A 19 4.85 18.46 0.57
N ALA A 20 4.10 19.09 1.49
CA ALA A 20 4.28 18.91 2.94
C ALA A 20 4.03 17.45 3.38
N SER A 21 2.98 16.81 2.87
CA SER A 21 2.70 15.39 3.14
C SER A 21 3.85 14.49 2.66
N ASN A 22 4.45 14.81 1.51
CA ASN A 22 5.57 14.05 0.97
C ASN A 22 6.86 14.27 1.76
N ALA A 23 7.15 15.51 2.17
CA ALA A 23 8.28 15.82 3.03
C ALA A 23 8.22 15.06 4.36
N HIS A 24 7.05 15.04 5.03
CA HIS A 24 6.88 14.28 6.27
C HIS A 24 7.01 12.77 6.08
N ALA A 25 6.54 12.22 4.96
CA ALA A 25 6.71 10.80 4.67
C ALA A 25 8.19 10.45 4.39
N GLN A 26 8.94 11.31 3.71
CA GLN A 26 10.38 11.13 3.49
C GLN A 26 11.16 11.19 4.81
N GLU A 27 10.86 12.18 5.64
CA GLU A 27 11.43 12.30 6.99
C GLU A 27 11.16 11.04 7.82
N ALA A 28 9.92 10.52 7.77
CA ALA A 28 9.56 9.28 8.44
C ALA A 28 10.38 8.09 7.96
N LEU A 29 10.59 7.94 6.65
CA LEU A 29 11.43 6.90 6.08
C LEU A 29 12.89 7.02 6.53
N LEU A 30 13.42 8.24 6.66
CA LEU A 30 14.76 8.47 7.18
C LEU A 30 14.86 8.03 8.63
N TYR A 31 13.96 8.49 9.50
CA TYR A 31 13.92 8.06 10.90
C TYR A 31 13.76 6.54 11.03
N TRP A 32 12.95 5.94 10.17
CA TRP A 32 12.74 4.50 10.18
C TRP A 32 14.02 3.73 9.86
N ARG A 33 14.76 4.18 8.84
CA ARG A 33 16.05 3.60 8.45
C ARG A 33 17.16 3.78 9.49
N THR A 34 17.12 4.86 10.27
CA THR A 34 18.08 5.11 11.34
C THR A 34 17.68 4.49 12.68
N GLY A 35 16.54 3.79 12.75
CA GLY A 35 16.06 3.10 13.95
C GLY A 35 15.27 3.98 14.93
N SER A 36 15.02 5.25 14.59
CA SER A 36 14.20 6.19 15.38
C SER A 36 12.71 5.93 15.17
N VAL A 37 12.21 4.78 15.61
CA VAL A 37 10.86 4.29 15.27
C VAL A 37 9.76 5.25 15.71
N ASP A 38 9.81 5.83 16.90
CA ASP A 38 8.77 6.75 17.37
C ASP A 38 8.71 8.04 16.55
N GLN A 39 9.87 8.57 16.16
CA GLN A 39 9.96 9.74 15.27
C GLN A 39 9.41 9.39 13.88
N ALA A 40 9.71 8.19 13.38
CA ALA A 40 9.17 7.71 12.11
C ALA A 40 7.64 7.63 12.13
N VAL A 41 7.07 7.03 13.18
CA VAL A 41 5.61 6.94 13.34
C VAL A 41 4.99 8.34 13.42
N GLN A 42 5.58 9.25 14.21
CA GLN A 42 5.07 10.61 14.36
C GLN A 42 5.11 11.40 13.04
N SER A 43 6.23 11.38 12.31
CA SER A 43 6.33 12.08 11.02
C SER A 43 5.40 11.48 9.98
N ASN A 44 5.28 10.14 9.91
CA ASN A 44 4.37 9.52 8.95
C ASN A 44 2.89 9.79 9.30
N GLN A 45 2.54 9.92 10.60
CA GLN A 45 1.21 10.30 11.01
C GLN A 45 0.85 11.71 10.49
N LYS A 46 1.76 12.69 10.60
CA LYS A 46 1.55 14.04 10.01
C LYS A 46 1.29 13.96 8.51
N ALA A 47 2.04 13.11 7.79
CA ALA A 47 1.83 12.89 6.37
C ALA A 47 0.43 12.29 6.08
N LEU A 48 -0.02 11.34 6.91
CA LEU A 48 -1.35 10.72 6.82
C LEU A 48 -2.49 11.71 7.08
N ASP A 49 -2.34 12.59 8.07
CA ASP A 49 -3.37 13.57 8.40
C ASP A 49 -3.55 14.57 7.25
N ILE A 50 -2.46 15.01 6.63
CA ILE A 50 -2.52 15.91 5.46
C ILE A 50 -3.18 15.22 4.26
N ILE A 51 -2.76 14.00 3.91
CA ILE A 51 -3.32 13.31 2.72
C ILE A 51 -4.80 12.93 2.94
N ARG A 52 -5.23 12.66 4.18
CA ARG A 52 -6.65 12.49 4.51
C ARG A 52 -7.44 13.80 4.32
N GLY A 53 -6.86 14.94 4.68
CA GLY A 53 -7.45 16.25 4.38
C GLY A 53 -7.58 16.49 2.87
N LEU A 54 -6.52 16.22 2.10
CA LEU A 54 -6.55 16.32 0.63
C LEU A 54 -7.62 15.41 0.01
N ARG A 55 -7.83 14.21 0.54
CA ARG A 55 -8.90 13.29 0.13
C ARG A 55 -10.30 13.79 0.44
N GLN A 56 -10.49 14.47 1.56
CA GLN A 56 -11.78 15.06 1.89
C GLN A 56 -12.10 16.22 0.92
N GLU A 57 -11.09 16.98 0.51
CA GLU A 57 -11.24 18.06 -0.48
C GLU A 57 -11.37 17.53 -1.92
N GLU A 58 -10.76 16.39 -2.24
CA GLU A 58 -10.79 15.72 -3.55
C GLU A 58 -11.00 14.20 -3.42
N PRO A 59 -12.25 13.75 -3.15
CA PRO A 59 -12.56 12.34 -2.88
C PRO A 59 -12.26 11.40 -4.05
N GLU A 60 -12.51 11.87 -5.27
CA GLU A 60 -12.37 11.10 -6.52
C GLU A 60 -10.91 11.00 -7.02
N SER A 61 -9.93 11.50 -6.25
CA SER A 61 -8.53 11.49 -6.67
C SER A 61 -7.85 10.15 -6.36
N ASP A 62 -7.74 9.30 -7.38
CA ASP A 62 -6.98 8.05 -7.33
C ASP A 62 -5.51 8.28 -6.95
N GLN A 63 -4.94 9.42 -7.34
CA GLN A 63 -3.57 9.78 -6.94
C GLN A 63 -3.47 9.95 -5.42
N HIS A 64 -4.40 10.70 -4.80
CA HIS A 64 -4.43 10.85 -3.35
C HIS A 64 -4.74 9.51 -2.66
N LEU A 65 -5.45 8.60 -3.32
CA LEU A 65 -5.74 7.26 -2.83
C LEU A 65 -4.53 6.35 -2.82
N ALA A 66 -3.78 6.29 -3.92
CA ALA A 66 -2.54 5.56 -4.00
C ALA A 66 -1.51 6.07 -2.98
N GLN A 67 -1.42 7.38 -2.80
CA GLN A 67 -0.52 7.96 -1.80
C GLN A 67 -0.94 7.66 -0.36
N LEU A 68 -2.24 7.74 -0.04
CA LEU A 68 -2.74 7.33 1.27
C LEU A 68 -2.39 5.86 1.54
N ALA A 69 -2.66 4.97 0.58
CA ALA A 69 -2.38 3.54 0.70
C ALA A 69 -0.89 3.27 0.97
N GLY A 70 0.02 3.91 0.22
CA GLY A 70 1.47 3.77 0.41
C GLY A 70 1.95 4.31 1.76
N LYS A 71 1.42 5.45 2.21
CA LYS A 71 1.76 5.99 3.55
C LYS A 71 1.23 5.09 4.67
N LEU A 72 0.04 4.50 4.51
CA LEU A 72 -0.52 3.52 5.46
C LEU A 72 0.30 2.23 5.51
N TYR A 73 0.79 1.75 4.36
CA TYR A 73 1.66 0.58 4.27
C TYR A 73 2.94 0.77 5.08
N ASN A 74 3.60 1.92 4.90
CA ASN A 74 4.81 2.27 5.64
C ASN A 74 4.50 2.46 7.13
N HIS A 75 3.39 3.13 7.44
CA HIS A 75 2.97 3.32 8.83
C HIS A 75 2.79 2.01 9.58
N ALA A 76 2.12 1.03 8.97
CA ALA A 76 1.93 -0.28 9.55
C ALA A 76 3.27 -0.98 9.81
N GLY A 77 4.23 -0.87 8.89
CA GLY A 77 5.59 -1.38 9.07
C GLY A 77 6.32 -0.73 10.25
N MET A 78 6.27 0.60 10.35
CA MET A 78 6.86 1.36 11.46
C MET A 78 6.23 0.96 12.81
N LEU A 79 4.90 0.81 12.86
CA LEU A 79 4.18 0.40 14.06
C LEU A 79 4.49 -1.04 14.47
N ILE A 80 4.64 -1.97 13.52
CA ILE A 80 5.09 -3.34 13.80
C ILE A 80 6.48 -3.32 14.45
N GLN A 81 7.42 -2.55 13.89
CA GLN A 81 8.76 -2.44 14.48
C GLN A 81 8.73 -1.81 15.88
N GLY A 82 7.83 -0.85 16.09
CA GLY A 82 7.58 -0.24 17.41
C GLY A 82 6.74 -1.11 18.35
N ARG A 83 6.40 -2.35 17.96
CA ARG A 83 5.57 -3.31 18.71
C ARG A 83 4.16 -2.78 19.06
N ARG A 84 3.63 -1.83 18.27
CA ARG A 84 2.30 -1.23 18.40
C ARG A 84 1.30 -1.96 17.50
N PHE A 85 1.07 -3.24 17.81
CA PHE A 85 0.40 -4.17 16.87
C PHE A 85 -1.06 -3.85 16.58
N ASP A 86 -1.82 -3.34 17.56
CA ASP A 86 -3.23 -2.98 17.35
C ASP A 86 -3.39 -1.79 16.41
N GLU A 87 -2.50 -0.80 16.53
CA GLU A 87 -2.45 0.33 15.61
C GLU A 87 -1.96 -0.11 14.23
N ALA A 88 -0.95 -0.99 14.16
CA ALA A 88 -0.47 -1.54 12.89
C ALA A 88 -1.57 -2.30 12.16
N LEU A 89 -2.41 -3.04 12.89
CA LEU A 89 -3.56 -3.75 12.38
C LEU A 89 -4.58 -2.81 11.73
N VAL A 90 -4.89 -1.68 12.39
CA VAL A 90 -5.78 -0.65 11.83
C VAL A 90 -5.18 -0.08 10.55
N ALA A 91 -3.92 0.34 10.58
CA ALA A 91 -3.24 0.93 9.43
C ALA A 91 -3.15 -0.04 8.24
N ALA A 92 -2.81 -1.31 8.48
CA ALA A 92 -2.71 -2.34 7.44
C ALA A 92 -4.08 -2.68 6.83
N ARG A 93 -5.16 -2.73 7.63
CA ARG A 93 -6.52 -2.91 7.11
C ARG A 93 -6.93 -1.76 6.19
N SER A 94 -6.70 -0.52 6.62
CA SER A 94 -7.00 0.65 5.81
C SER A 94 -6.17 0.68 4.52
N CYS A 95 -4.91 0.25 4.58
CA CYS A 95 -4.05 0.11 3.40
C CYS A 95 -4.63 -0.87 2.37
N VAL A 96 -5.01 -2.08 2.80
CA VAL A 96 -5.66 -3.08 1.93
C VAL A 96 -6.94 -2.52 1.33
N SER A 97 -7.79 -1.89 2.14
CA SER A 97 -9.03 -1.28 1.67
C SER A 97 -8.79 -0.22 0.59
N SER A 98 -7.79 0.64 0.77
CA SER A 98 -7.45 1.67 -0.21
C SER A 98 -6.93 1.09 -1.53
N TYR A 99 -6.13 0.03 -1.50
CA TYR A 99 -5.68 -0.61 -2.74
C TYR A 99 -6.80 -1.39 -3.45
N LEU A 100 -7.72 -2.00 -2.70
CA LEU A 100 -8.92 -2.62 -3.27
C LEU A 100 -9.87 -1.58 -3.90
N GLU A 101 -10.00 -0.40 -3.30
CA GLU A 101 -10.76 0.72 -3.87
C GLU A 101 -10.16 1.17 -5.22
N LEU A 102 -8.83 1.33 -5.31
CA LEU A 102 -8.14 1.69 -6.56
C LEU A 102 -8.33 0.69 -7.70
N THR A 103 -8.48 -0.57 -7.35
CA THR A 103 -8.58 -1.67 -8.31
C THR A 103 -10.03 -2.07 -8.60
N GLY A 104 -10.99 -1.47 -7.88
CA GLY A 104 -12.40 -1.88 -7.93
C GLY A 104 -12.65 -3.28 -7.33
N GLY A 105 -11.69 -3.84 -6.59
CA GLY A 105 -11.79 -5.16 -5.95
C GLY A 105 -10.56 -6.04 -6.16
N GLU A 106 -10.75 -7.36 -6.03
CA GLU A 106 -9.68 -8.32 -6.27
C GLU A 106 -9.34 -8.38 -7.77
N VAL A 107 -8.06 -8.25 -8.10
CA VAL A 107 -7.59 -8.26 -9.48
C VAL A 107 -7.36 -9.71 -9.93
N SER A 108 -8.08 -10.15 -10.97
CA SER A 108 -7.90 -11.48 -11.55
C SER A 108 -6.70 -11.52 -12.50
N ARG A 109 -6.15 -12.72 -12.74
CA ARG A 109 -5.10 -12.95 -13.74
C ARG A 109 -5.51 -12.45 -15.12
N ASP A 110 -6.74 -12.78 -15.54
CA ASP A 110 -7.27 -12.38 -16.83
C ASP A 110 -7.37 -10.85 -16.94
N ALA A 111 -7.78 -10.15 -15.88
CA ALA A 111 -7.81 -8.69 -15.85
C ALA A 111 -6.40 -8.09 -16.01
N MET A 112 -5.38 -8.65 -15.34
CA MET A 112 -3.99 -8.20 -15.51
C MET A 112 -3.44 -8.47 -16.91
N MET A 113 -3.74 -9.64 -17.48
CA MET A 113 -3.35 -9.96 -18.86
C MET A 113 -4.00 -9.01 -19.86
N MET A 114 -5.31 -8.76 -19.72
CA MET A 114 -6.04 -7.85 -20.58
C MET A 114 -5.55 -6.42 -20.45
N ASP A 115 -5.24 -5.94 -19.24
CA ASP A 115 -4.61 -4.62 -19.02
C ASP A 115 -3.26 -4.51 -19.74
N GLY A 116 -2.41 -5.53 -19.60
CA GLY A 116 -1.12 -5.60 -20.28
C GLY A 116 -1.25 -5.58 -21.81
N LEU A 117 -2.18 -6.36 -22.36
CA LEU A 117 -2.46 -6.43 -23.80
C LEU A 117 -3.03 -5.11 -24.33
N LEU A 118 -3.97 -4.49 -23.61
CA LEU A 118 -4.53 -3.20 -23.97
C LEU A 118 -3.45 -2.11 -23.92
N SER A 119 -2.62 -2.07 -22.87
CA SER A 119 -1.51 -1.13 -22.76
C SER A 119 -0.51 -1.28 -23.91
N LEU A 120 -0.24 -2.51 -24.34
CA LEU A 120 0.58 -2.80 -25.52
C LEU A 120 -0.11 -2.36 -26.83
N ALA A 121 -1.41 -2.59 -26.99
CA ALA A 121 -2.17 -2.15 -28.18
C ALA A 121 -2.21 -0.62 -28.32
N HIS A 122 -2.29 0.12 -27.21
CA HIS A 122 -2.23 1.58 -27.19
C HIS A 122 -0.81 2.15 -27.42
N SER A 123 0.24 1.31 -27.43
CA SER A 123 1.63 1.75 -27.61
C SER A 123 2.04 2.11 -29.05
N PHE A 124 1.09 2.23 -29.99
CA PHE A 124 1.29 2.87 -31.30
C PHE A 124 1.21 4.41 -31.27
N ARG A 125 1.02 5.04 -30.09
CA ARG A 125 1.28 6.47 -29.86
C ARG A 125 2.13 6.65 -28.60
N PRO A 126 2.98 7.69 -28.52
CA PRO A 126 3.82 7.89 -27.34
C PRO A 126 2.95 8.44 -26.21
N VAL A 127 2.71 7.64 -25.16
CA VAL A 127 2.10 8.11 -23.91
C VAL A 127 2.89 7.59 -22.71
N THR A 128 3.04 8.49 -21.76
CA THR A 128 3.87 8.50 -20.55
C THR A 128 3.37 7.63 -19.40
N THR A 129 2.52 6.62 -19.64
CA THR A 129 2.09 5.66 -18.61
C THR A 129 2.84 4.33 -18.77
N PRO A 130 3.54 3.83 -17.72
CA PRO A 130 4.19 2.53 -17.79
C PRO A 130 3.16 1.42 -18.06
N ARG A 131 3.53 0.44 -18.90
CA ARG A 131 2.79 -0.81 -19.07
C ARG A 131 2.60 -1.48 -17.69
N GLY A 132 1.37 -1.90 -17.33
CA GLY A 132 1.10 -2.71 -16.14
C GLY A 132 0.60 -1.96 -14.90
N GLY A 133 -0.40 -1.11 -15.03
CA GLY A 133 -1.02 -0.41 -13.90
C GLY A 133 -1.70 -1.39 -12.94
N LEU A 134 -2.51 -2.32 -13.46
CA LEU A 134 -3.24 -3.27 -12.63
C LEU A 134 -2.33 -4.34 -12.02
N ALA A 135 -1.33 -4.83 -12.75
CA ALA A 135 -0.35 -5.79 -12.21
C ALA A 135 0.43 -5.19 -11.03
N LYS A 136 0.88 -3.93 -11.16
CA LYS A 136 1.57 -3.22 -10.07
C LYS A 136 0.66 -3.02 -8.86
N LEU A 137 -0.59 -2.59 -9.07
CA LEU A 137 -1.57 -2.42 -7.99
C LEU A 137 -1.92 -3.76 -7.32
N ALA A 138 -2.02 -4.85 -8.07
CA ALA A 138 -2.22 -6.19 -7.54
C ALA A 138 -1.04 -6.61 -6.64
N GLY A 139 0.20 -6.35 -7.07
CA GLY A 139 1.39 -6.57 -6.24
C GLY A 139 1.36 -5.75 -4.94
N MET A 140 1.03 -4.45 -5.03
CA MET A 140 0.87 -3.60 -3.84
C MET A 140 -0.24 -4.10 -2.91
N THR A 141 -1.34 -4.61 -3.45
CA THR A 141 -2.43 -5.22 -2.69
C THR A 141 -1.96 -6.48 -1.97
N ALA A 142 -1.21 -7.34 -2.65
CA ALA A 142 -0.62 -8.54 -2.06
C ALA A 142 0.37 -8.21 -0.94
N ASP A 143 1.24 -7.22 -1.13
CA ASP A 143 2.14 -6.69 -0.10
C ASP A 143 1.35 -6.16 1.12
N ALA A 144 0.29 -5.39 0.88
CA ALA A 144 -0.57 -4.88 1.94
C ALA A 144 -1.29 -6.01 2.70
N LYS A 145 -1.77 -7.04 2.00
CA LYS A 145 -2.35 -8.25 2.61
C LYS A 145 -1.33 -9.01 3.46
N CYS A 146 -0.10 -9.16 2.97
CA CYS A 146 0.98 -9.78 3.73
C CYS A 146 1.32 -8.96 4.99
N ARG A 147 1.38 -7.62 4.89
CA ARG A 147 1.58 -6.73 6.03
C ARG A 147 0.46 -6.87 7.08
N LEU A 148 -0.79 -6.95 6.63
CA LEU A 148 -1.95 -7.21 7.49
C LEU A 148 -1.87 -8.59 8.15
N ALA A 149 -1.46 -9.62 7.41
CA ALA A 149 -1.25 -10.96 7.93
C ALA A 149 -0.20 -10.98 9.05
N THR A 150 0.92 -10.28 8.87
CA THR A 150 1.96 -10.11 9.89
C THR A 150 1.43 -9.42 11.14
N ALA A 151 0.68 -8.31 10.99
CA ALA A 151 0.07 -7.62 12.13
C ALA A 151 -0.96 -8.51 12.87
N LEU A 152 -1.75 -9.32 12.14
CA LEU A 152 -2.69 -10.28 12.72
C LEU A 152 -1.97 -11.41 13.48
N ALA A 153 -0.85 -11.90 12.93
CA ALA A 153 -0.01 -12.85 13.62
C ALA A 153 0.52 -12.24 14.92
N LEU A 154 1.15 -11.06 14.87
CA LEU A 154 1.81 -10.45 16.04
C LEU A 154 0.85 -9.97 17.14
N SER A 155 -0.35 -9.52 16.80
CA SER A 155 -1.37 -9.04 17.76
C SER A 155 -1.97 -10.12 18.66
N ASN A 156 -1.82 -11.41 18.32
CA ASN A 156 -2.40 -12.54 19.08
C ASN A 156 -3.93 -12.48 19.29
N ALA A 157 -4.67 -11.72 18.48
CA ALA A 157 -6.12 -11.63 18.62
C ALA A 157 -6.82 -13.00 18.37
N PRO A 158 -7.90 -13.33 19.10
CA PRO A 158 -8.66 -14.57 18.88
C PRO A 158 -9.12 -14.72 17.42
N GLY A 159 -8.92 -15.89 16.83
CA GLY A 159 -9.27 -16.14 15.42
C GLY A 159 -8.35 -15.46 14.39
N SER A 160 -7.34 -14.69 14.80
CA SER A 160 -6.42 -14.02 13.89
C SER A 160 -5.51 -14.99 13.15
N ALA A 161 -5.19 -16.14 13.76
CA ALA A 161 -4.26 -17.14 13.21
C ALA A 161 -4.72 -17.72 11.86
N ALA A 162 -6.01 -18.06 11.73
CA ALA A 162 -6.56 -18.57 10.47
C ALA A 162 -6.57 -17.46 9.40
N LYS A 163 -6.96 -16.25 9.77
CA LYS A 163 -6.99 -15.09 8.87
C LYS A 163 -5.59 -14.68 8.40
N ALA A 164 -4.60 -14.70 9.28
CA ALA A 164 -3.21 -14.40 8.96
C ALA A 164 -2.65 -15.41 7.95
N ARG A 165 -2.86 -16.72 8.18
CA ARG A 165 -2.46 -17.77 7.22
C ARG A 165 -3.09 -17.56 5.85
N ARG A 166 -4.41 -17.34 5.83
CA ARG A 166 -5.14 -17.11 4.58
C ARG A 166 -4.58 -15.92 3.80
N LEU A 167 -4.43 -14.76 4.44
CA LEU A 167 -3.93 -13.55 3.79
C LEU A 167 -2.47 -13.69 3.33
N GLY A 168 -1.62 -14.36 4.10
CA GLY A 168 -0.24 -14.67 3.69
C GLY A 168 -0.20 -15.57 2.45
N SER A 169 -0.99 -16.63 2.42
CA SER A 169 -1.08 -17.53 1.26
C SER A 169 -1.70 -16.86 0.03
N GLU A 170 -2.71 -16.01 0.20
CA GLU A 170 -3.26 -15.17 -0.89
C GLU A 170 -2.18 -14.25 -1.48
N ALA A 171 -1.35 -13.63 -0.64
CA ALA A 171 -0.26 -12.77 -1.12
C ALA A 171 0.78 -13.57 -1.95
N VAL A 172 1.17 -14.77 -1.50
CA VAL A 172 2.07 -15.65 -2.27
C VAL A 172 1.45 -16.01 -3.62
N SER A 173 0.19 -16.44 -3.64
CA SER A 173 -0.50 -16.84 -4.88
C SER A 173 -0.63 -15.68 -5.89
N ALA A 174 -0.87 -14.46 -5.39
CA ALA A 174 -0.88 -13.27 -6.22
C ALA A 174 0.49 -13.02 -6.87
N TYR A 175 1.58 -13.14 -6.11
CA TYR A 175 2.93 -12.98 -6.65
C TYR A 175 3.37 -14.12 -7.58
N GLU A 176 2.91 -15.34 -7.37
CA GLU A 176 3.11 -16.44 -8.32
C GLU A 176 2.46 -16.11 -9.66
N THR A 177 1.23 -15.61 -9.63
CA THR A 177 0.53 -15.14 -10.83
C THR A 177 1.26 -13.98 -11.50
N LEU A 178 1.77 -13.01 -10.72
CA LEU A 178 2.53 -11.87 -11.26
C LEU A 178 3.84 -12.29 -11.93
N VAL A 179 4.56 -13.26 -11.37
CA VAL A 179 5.81 -13.79 -11.95
C VAL A 179 5.56 -14.49 -13.29
N GLU A 180 4.41 -15.14 -13.46
CA GLU A 180 4.02 -15.70 -14.77
C GLU A 180 3.77 -14.63 -15.83
N LEU A 181 3.35 -13.43 -15.43
CA LEU A 181 3.12 -12.28 -16.32
C LEU A 181 4.41 -11.52 -16.60
N ASP A 182 5.24 -11.33 -15.59
CA ASP A 182 6.51 -10.62 -15.65
C ASP A 182 7.50 -11.19 -14.62
N ALA A 183 8.59 -11.77 -15.13
CA ALA A 183 9.65 -12.36 -14.31
C ALA A 183 10.31 -11.33 -13.36
N GLY A 184 10.13 -10.01 -13.60
CA GLY A 184 10.59 -8.93 -12.73
C GLY A 184 10.06 -9.01 -11.30
N TYR A 185 8.92 -9.66 -11.06
CA TYR A 185 8.36 -9.87 -9.72
C TYR A 185 9.03 -11.01 -8.93
N GLY A 186 10.01 -11.71 -9.50
CA GLY A 186 10.63 -12.89 -8.89
C GLY A 186 11.28 -12.60 -7.53
N ALA A 187 11.95 -11.46 -7.38
CA ALA A 187 12.55 -11.05 -6.10
C ALA A 187 11.50 -10.79 -5.02
N ASP A 188 10.38 -10.17 -5.39
CA ASP A 188 9.27 -9.91 -4.47
C ASP A 188 8.57 -11.20 -4.05
N LEU A 189 8.40 -12.18 -4.95
CA LEU A 189 7.85 -13.48 -4.60
C LEU A 189 8.70 -14.20 -3.54
N VAL A 190 10.03 -14.16 -3.67
CA VAL A 190 10.94 -14.72 -2.65
C VAL A 190 10.71 -14.05 -1.30
N ARG A 191 10.74 -12.71 -1.26
CA ARG A 191 10.49 -11.92 -0.05
C ARG A 191 9.13 -12.24 0.59
N ILE A 192 8.08 -12.37 -0.22
CA ILE A 192 6.72 -12.66 0.27
C ILE A 192 6.61 -14.10 0.80
N ARG A 193 7.28 -15.08 0.19
CA ARG A 193 7.36 -16.45 0.71
C ARG A 193 8.07 -16.52 2.05
N GLU A 194 9.15 -15.76 2.23
CA GLU A 194 9.83 -15.67 3.53
C GLU A 194 8.92 -15.08 4.61
N GLN A 195 8.19 -14.00 4.29
CA GLN A 195 7.23 -13.39 5.20
C GLN A 195 6.07 -14.35 5.54
N GLU A 196 5.56 -15.09 4.56
CA GLU A 196 4.50 -16.08 4.75
C GLU A 196 4.94 -17.24 5.65
N ALA A 197 6.16 -17.74 5.47
CA ALA A 197 6.75 -18.76 6.32
C ALA A 197 6.88 -18.27 7.77
N GLU A 198 7.27 -17.01 7.97
CA GLU A 198 7.35 -16.41 9.30
C GLU A 198 5.96 -16.25 9.94
N ILE A 199 4.96 -15.79 9.19
CA ILE A 199 3.57 -15.76 9.63
C ILE A 199 3.12 -17.15 10.09
N ARG A 200 3.42 -18.21 9.32
CA ARG A 200 3.09 -19.60 9.68
C ARG A 200 3.77 -20.04 10.97
N ARG A 201 5.03 -19.66 11.21
CA ARG A 201 5.72 -19.97 12.47
C ARG A 201 5.05 -19.27 13.66
N LEU A 202 4.79 -17.97 13.53
CA LEU A 202 4.16 -17.15 14.58
C LEU A 202 2.80 -17.69 15.01
N VAL A 203 2.01 -18.20 14.06
CA VAL A 203 0.66 -18.73 14.33
C VAL A 203 0.62 -20.24 14.60
N GLY A 204 1.59 -21.01 14.10
CA GLY A 204 1.67 -22.46 14.27
C GLY A 204 2.00 -22.89 15.70
N GLY A 205 2.71 -22.05 16.47
CA GLY A 205 2.93 -22.27 17.90
C GLY A 205 1.70 -22.06 18.79
N ARG A 206 0.51 -21.85 18.22
CA ARG A 206 -0.75 -21.56 18.95
C ARG A 206 -1.79 -22.66 18.80
N SER A 207 -1.33 -23.85 18.42
CA SER A 207 -2.12 -25.07 18.22
C SER A 207 -2.38 -25.76 19.55
#